data_AF-A0A843IKN9-F1
#
_entry.id   AF-A0A843IKN9-F1
#
_cell.length_a   1.000
_cell.length_b   1.000
_cell.length_c   1.000
_cell.angle_alpha   90.00
_cell.angle_beta   90.00
_cell.angle_gamma   90.00
#
_symmetry.space_group_name_H-M   'P 1'
#
loop_
_entity.id
_entity.type
_entity.pdbx_description
1 polymer ?
#
loop_
_entity_poly.entity_id
_entity_poly.type
_entity_poly.pdbx_seq_one_letter_code
_entity_poly.pdbx_strand_id
1 'polypeptide(L)'
;MDNLERDLDELNKSIIDLESQIAEAEAEAQENIRPLESELEQVKADKRSFASKNDFESVQDCNRRENNLKFRIDAQWNKCFILKDNLFKLKKERKILENKIKLEKDKIKRNKQIKAQMILVLKNYKKTKNLETAAIDSHINPDHVWQWLEWGRNDFNETYAYFYDEVQKMKAYFKAVKIKKLYKQMDEVIEAYKKTGSLERASEMANVRYDTVMYWYEWGSRGFGEENSYFFEKIDEL
;
A
#
# COMPACT_ATOMS: atom_id res chain seq x y z
N MET A 1 -2.76 -6.42 6.99
CA MET A 1 -2.34 -5.92 8.31
C MET A 1 -1.14 -6.71 8.80
N ASP A 2 -1.26 -8.05 8.85
CA ASP A 2 -0.22 -8.97 9.33
C ASP A 2 1.13 -8.82 8.61
N ASN A 3 1.13 -8.59 7.29
CA ASN A 3 2.36 -8.33 6.54
C ASN A 3 3.06 -7.03 7.00
N LEU A 4 2.32 -5.95 7.24
CA LEU A 4 2.90 -4.67 7.66
C LEU A 4 3.46 -4.75 9.08
N GLU A 5 2.80 -5.48 9.97
CA GLU A 5 3.27 -5.69 11.35
C GLU A 5 4.53 -6.58 11.37
N ARG A 6 4.57 -7.63 10.54
CA ARG A 6 5.78 -8.43 10.35
C ARG A 6 6.94 -7.60 9.79
N ASP A 7 6.69 -6.79 8.77
CA ASP A 7 7.71 -5.92 8.18
C ASP A 7 8.25 -4.92 9.23
N LEU A 8 7.40 -4.46 10.16
CA LEU A 8 7.81 -3.58 11.26
C LEU A 8 8.70 -4.32 12.27
N ASP A 9 8.38 -5.57 12.59
CA ASP A 9 9.20 -6.40 13.48
C ASP A 9 10.56 -6.73 12.87
N GLU A 10 10.61 -7.06 11.58
CA GLU A 10 11.84 -7.27 10.82
C GLU A 10 12.71 -6.01 10.80
N LEU A 11 12.09 -4.85 10.60
CA LEU A 11 12.78 -3.57 10.63
C LEU A 11 13.31 -3.22 12.02
N ASN A 12 12.55 -3.51 13.08
CA ASN A 12 13.00 -3.33 14.46
C ASN A 12 14.20 -4.22 14.80
N LYS A 13 14.18 -5.49 14.36
CA LYS A 13 15.34 -6.39 14.51
C LYS A 13 16.58 -5.85 13.79
N SER A 14 16.40 -5.35 12.56
CA SER A 14 17.49 -4.77 11.78
C SER A 14 18.07 -3.51 12.43
N ILE A 15 17.22 -2.68 13.05
CA ILE A 15 17.65 -1.50 13.80
C ILE A 15 18.48 -1.91 15.03
N ILE A 16 18.03 -2.90 15.79
CA ILE A 16 18.74 -3.38 16.99
C ILE A 16 20.10 -3.96 16.61
N ASP A 17 20.14 -4.79 15.56
CA ASP A 17 21.37 -5.39 15.05
C ASP A 17 22.36 -4.30 14.61
N LEU A 18 21.89 -3.30 13.87
CA LEU A 18 22.73 -2.19 13.42
C LEU A 18 23.20 -1.30 14.58
N GLU A 19 22.38 -1.10 15.61
CA GLU A 19 22.80 -0.41 16.85
C GLU A 19 23.91 -1.18 17.57
N SER A 20 23.86 -2.51 17.59
CA SER A 20 24.95 -3.35 18.12
C SER A 20 26.23 -3.21 17.29
N GLN A 21 26.12 -3.28 15.95
CA GLN A 21 27.27 -3.10 15.05
C GLN A 21 27.91 -1.72 15.20
N ILE A 22 27.12 -0.67 15.43
CA ILE A 22 27.64 0.68 15.70
C ILE A 22 28.42 0.70 17.01
N ALA A 23 27.88 0.12 18.09
CA ALA A 23 28.57 0.08 19.37
C ALA A 23 29.91 -0.69 19.29
N GLU A 24 29.94 -1.81 18.58
CA GLU A 24 31.16 -2.58 18.32
C GLU A 24 32.16 -1.78 17.48
N ALA A 25 31.70 -1.14 16.39
CA ALA A 25 32.56 -0.33 15.54
C ALA A 25 33.12 0.90 16.27
N GLU A 26 32.34 1.53 17.16
CA GLU A 26 32.80 2.64 17.99
C GLU A 26 33.86 2.20 19.01
N ALA A 27 33.66 1.04 19.65
CA ALA A 27 34.65 0.47 20.57
C ALA A 27 35.97 0.14 19.84
N GLU A 28 35.88 -0.54 18.69
CA GLU A 28 37.03 -0.86 17.83
C GLU A 28 37.75 0.42 17.35
N ALA A 29 36.98 1.41 16.87
CA ALA A 29 37.54 2.68 16.44
C ALA A 29 38.25 3.39 17.59
N GLN A 30 37.65 3.44 18.77
CA GLN A 30 38.24 4.11 19.93
C GLN A 30 39.53 3.43 20.42
N GLU A 31 39.59 2.09 20.40
CA GLU A 31 40.79 1.34 20.72
C GLU A 31 41.92 1.61 19.71
N ASN A 32 41.60 1.67 18.42
CA ASN A 32 42.57 1.91 17.34
C ASN A 32 42.98 3.37 17.20
N ILE A 33 42.11 4.33 17.53
CA ILE A 33 42.35 5.76 17.39
C ILE A 33 43.25 6.28 18.51
N ARG A 34 43.05 5.83 19.75
CA ARG A 34 43.85 6.28 20.90
C ARG A 34 45.38 6.23 20.67
N PRO A 35 45.98 5.13 20.17
CA PRO A 35 47.41 5.11 19.88
C PRO A 35 47.79 6.05 18.73
N LEU A 36 46.93 6.20 17.71
CA LEU A 36 47.17 7.13 16.59
C LEU A 36 47.13 8.60 17.03
N GLU A 37 46.21 8.96 17.93
CA GLU A 37 46.14 10.29 18.54
C GLU A 37 47.38 10.57 19.40
N SER A 38 47.84 9.57 20.15
CA SER A 38 49.09 9.69 20.93
C SER A 38 50.30 9.87 20.01
N GLU A 39 50.38 9.12 18.91
CA GLU A 39 51.46 9.29 17.92
C GLU A 39 51.37 10.67 17.26
N LEU A 40 50.16 11.14 16.96
CA LEU A 40 49.93 12.46 16.36
C LEU A 40 50.42 13.59 17.27
N GLU A 41 50.13 13.52 18.58
CA GLU A 41 50.64 14.51 19.54
C GLU A 41 52.16 14.46 19.68
N GLN A 42 52.76 13.26 19.62
CA GLN A 42 54.22 13.12 19.59
C GLN A 42 54.81 13.78 18.33
N VAL A 43 54.26 13.49 17.15
CA VAL A 43 54.72 14.08 15.88
C VAL A 43 54.57 15.61 15.89
N LYS A 44 53.51 16.15 16.49
CA LYS A 44 53.35 17.61 16.68
C LYS A 44 54.38 18.20 17.65
N ALA A 45 54.77 17.47 18.69
CA ALA A 45 55.83 17.89 19.61
C ALA A 45 57.20 17.89 18.90
N ASP A 46 57.51 16.82 18.17
CA ASP A 46 58.74 16.68 17.39
C ASP A 46 58.85 17.79 16.33
N LYS A 47 57.77 18.05 15.60
CA LYS A 47 57.68 19.14 14.61
C LYS A 47 58.02 20.51 15.22
N ARG A 48 57.50 20.81 16.42
CA ARG A 48 57.81 22.05 17.14
C ARG A 48 59.29 22.12 17.55
N SER A 49 59.85 21.00 17.97
CA SER A 49 61.27 20.87 18.34
C SER A 49 62.21 21.03 17.14
N PHE A 50 61.89 20.45 15.98
CA PHE A 50 62.69 20.61 14.76
C PHE A 50 62.58 22.03 14.19
N ALA A 51 61.39 22.63 14.26
CA ALA A 51 61.19 24.02 13.84
C ALA A 51 62.04 25.00 14.66
N SER A 52 62.16 24.81 15.98
CA SER A 52 62.99 25.68 16.82
C SER A 52 64.50 25.49 16.58
N LYS A 53 64.90 24.36 15.99
CA LYS A 53 66.28 24.05 15.58
C LYS A 53 66.59 24.44 14.13
N ASN A 54 65.62 25.02 13.40
CA ASN A 54 65.69 25.31 11.97
C ASN A 54 66.02 24.08 11.10
N ASP A 55 65.61 22.88 11.54
CA ASP A 55 65.72 21.65 10.75
C ASP A 55 64.49 21.48 9.86
N PHE A 56 64.53 22.12 8.69
CA PHE A 56 63.39 22.18 7.78
C PHE A 56 63.03 20.83 7.15
N GLU A 57 64.01 19.94 6.95
CA GLU A 57 63.78 18.62 6.37
C GLU A 57 62.98 17.73 7.34
N SER A 58 63.39 17.69 8.60
CA SER A 58 62.65 16.98 9.66
C SER A 58 61.24 17.54 9.87
N VAL A 59 61.03 18.86 9.71
CA VAL A 59 59.70 19.48 9.76
C VAL A 59 58.80 18.99 8.60
N GLN A 60 59.34 18.86 7.38
CA GLN A 60 58.58 18.32 6.26
C GLN A 60 58.20 16.86 6.48
N ASP A 61 59.11 16.05 7.02
CA ASP A 61 58.82 14.67 7.39
C ASP A 61 57.74 14.55 8.46
N CYS A 62 57.78 15.40 9.50
CA CYS A 62 56.72 15.48 10.49
C CYS A 62 55.38 15.87 9.85
N ASN A 63 55.33 16.82 8.92
CA ASN A 63 54.09 17.17 8.21
C ASN A 63 53.51 15.99 7.43
N ARG A 64 54.36 15.22 6.74
CA ARG A 64 53.94 14.01 6.01
C ARG A 64 53.35 12.97 6.96
N ARG A 65 54.01 12.71 8.09
CA ARG A 65 53.52 11.78 9.13
C ARG A 65 52.22 12.27 9.76
N GLU A 66 52.12 13.56 10.07
CA GLU A 66 50.91 14.19 10.65
C GLU A 66 49.69 13.99 9.74
N ASN A 67 49.85 14.22 8.43
CA ASN A 67 48.77 14.03 7.45
C ASN A 67 48.38 12.56 7.30
N ASN A 68 49.34 11.64 7.31
CA ASN A 68 49.05 10.21 7.26
C ASN A 68 48.26 9.75 8.49
N LEU A 69 48.65 10.19 9.69
CA LEU A 69 47.95 9.88 10.94
C LEU A 69 46.52 10.43 10.95
N LYS A 70 46.31 11.68 10.52
CA LYS A 70 44.97 12.26 10.37
C LYS A 70 44.10 11.43 9.43
N PHE A 71 44.61 11.06 8.26
CA PHE A 71 43.89 10.21 7.31
C PHE A 71 43.49 8.87 7.92
N ARG A 72 44.39 8.23 8.68
CA ARG A 72 44.11 6.95 9.34
C ARG A 72 43.04 7.11 10.43
N ILE A 73 43.08 8.19 11.22
CA ILE A 73 42.06 8.49 12.23
C ILE A 73 40.69 8.72 11.57
N ASP A 74 40.64 9.52 10.51
CA ASP A 74 39.40 9.78 9.76
C ASP A 74 38.83 8.48 9.15
N ALA A 75 39.69 7.62 8.62
CA ALA A 75 39.28 6.33 8.07
C ALA A 75 38.64 5.41 9.13
N GLN A 76 39.13 5.43 10.36
CA GLN A 76 38.54 4.66 11.48
C GLN A 76 37.14 5.18 11.82
N TRP A 77 36.94 6.50 11.88
CA TRP A 77 35.63 7.07 12.15
C TRP A 77 34.64 6.91 11.00
N ASN A 78 35.13 6.86 9.75
CA ASN A 78 34.26 6.76 8.57
C ASN A 78 33.37 5.50 8.59
N LYS A 79 33.88 4.38 9.10
CA LYS A 79 33.08 3.15 9.30
C LYS A 79 31.88 3.41 10.21
N CYS A 80 32.10 4.08 11.33
CA CYS A 80 31.04 4.45 12.28
C CYS A 80 30.03 5.44 11.67
N PHE A 81 30.51 6.41 10.88
CA PHE A 81 29.64 7.37 10.20
C PHE A 81 28.70 6.70 9.20
N ILE A 82 29.20 5.75 8.40
CA ILE A 82 28.39 5.01 7.42
C ILE A 82 27.29 4.21 8.14
N LEU A 83 27.63 3.51 9.22
CA LEU A 83 26.65 2.73 9.99
C LEU A 83 25.58 3.63 10.62
N LYS A 84 25.98 4.80 11.16
CA LYS A 84 25.04 5.79 11.71
C LYS A 84 24.10 6.38 10.66
N ASP A 85 24.58 6.64 9.45
CA ASP A 85 23.73 7.10 8.33
C ASP A 85 22.71 6.04 7.93
N ASN A 86 23.12 4.76 7.88
CA ASN A 86 22.21 3.65 7.63
C ASN A 86 21.14 3.53 8.74
N LEU A 87 21.53 3.70 10.01
CA LEU A 87 20.59 3.68 11.13
C LEU A 87 19.55 4.80 11.01
N PHE A 88 19.97 6.00 10.59
CA PHE A 88 19.07 7.12 10.37
C PHE A 88 18.03 6.81 9.28
N LYS A 89 18.45 6.21 8.16
CA LYS A 89 17.54 5.78 7.08
C LYS A 89 16.51 4.76 7.58
N LEU A 90 16.96 3.71 8.29
CA LEU A 90 16.05 2.69 8.84
C LEU A 90 15.04 3.29 9.84
N LYS A 91 15.46 4.21 10.70
CA LYS A 91 14.55 4.91 11.64
C LYS A 91 13.49 5.74 10.91
N LYS A 92 13.84 6.34 9.77
CA LYS A 92 12.89 7.07 8.91
C LYS A 92 11.87 6.12 8.28
N GLU A 93 12.32 4.98 7.74
CA GLU A 93 11.46 3.95 7.17
C GLU A 93 10.50 3.38 8.21
N ARG A 94 10.99 3.14 9.44
CA ARG A 94 10.18 2.67 10.56
C ARG A 94 9.01 3.61 10.84
N LYS A 95 9.27 4.91 10.91
CA LYS A 95 8.23 5.91 11.15
C LYS A 95 7.18 5.94 10.03
N ILE A 96 7.60 5.74 8.78
CA ILE A 96 6.68 5.66 7.64
C ILE A 96 5.78 4.42 7.78
N LEU A 97 6.36 3.28 8.15
CA LEU A 97 5.62 2.03 8.30
C LEU A 97 4.63 2.08 9.49
N GLU A 98 5.04 2.65 10.62
CA GLU A 98 4.17 2.89 11.78
C GLU A 98 2.93 3.73 11.39
N ASN A 99 3.14 4.79 10.59
CA ASN A 99 2.04 5.61 10.09
C ASN A 99 1.10 4.82 9.17
N LYS A 100 1.64 3.98 8.27
CA LYS A 100 0.83 3.12 7.40
C LYS A 100 -0.02 2.14 8.20
N ILE A 101 0.56 1.47 9.20
CA ILE A 101 -0.16 0.54 10.09
C ILE A 101 -1.29 1.27 10.82
N LYS A 102 -1.04 2.48 11.32
CA LYS A 102 -2.07 3.29 11.98
C LYS A 102 -3.24 3.59 11.04
N LEU A 103 -2.96 4.04 9.83
CA LEU A 103 -4.00 4.33 8.82
C LEU A 103 -4.83 3.10 8.48
N GLU A 104 -4.20 1.93 8.34
CA GLU A 104 -4.89 0.66 8.09
C GLU A 104 -5.77 0.24 9.29
N LYS A 105 -5.28 0.39 10.53
CA LYS A 105 -6.08 0.13 11.74
C LYS A 105 -7.32 1.04 11.80
N ASP A 106 -7.15 2.31 11.47
CA ASP A 106 -8.25 3.27 11.42
C ASP A 106 -9.23 2.96 10.29
N LYS A 107 -8.74 2.45 9.13
CA LYS A 107 -9.60 1.99 8.02
C LYS A 107 -10.44 0.78 8.44
N ILE A 108 -9.82 -0.24 9.04
CA ILE A 108 -10.53 -1.45 9.52
C ILE A 108 -11.59 -1.07 10.57
N LYS A 109 -11.25 -0.19 11.52
CA LYS A 109 -12.18 0.27 12.55
C LYS A 109 -13.39 0.98 11.93
N ARG A 110 -13.16 1.89 10.99
CA ARG A 110 -14.23 2.58 10.25
C ARG A 110 -15.10 1.59 9.48
N ASN A 111 -14.51 0.64 8.76
CA ASN A 111 -15.26 -0.37 8.01
C ASN A 111 -16.12 -1.26 8.91
N LYS A 112 -15.64 -1.60 10.11
CA LYS A 112 -16.44 -2.34 11.10
C LYS A 112 -17.64 -1.54 11.58
N GLN A 113 -17.49 -0.24 11.80
CA GLN A 113 -18.59 0.66 12.18
C GLN A 113 -19.62 0.79 11.06
N ILE A 114 -19.16 1.06 9.83
CA ILE A 114 -20.00 1.14 8.63
C ILE A 114 -20.79 -0.16 8.44
N LYS A 115 -20.14 -1.33 8.57
CA LYS A 115 -20.82 -2.62 8.46
C LYS A 115 -21.92 -2.80 9.50
N ALA A 116 -21.68 -2.40 10.75
CA ALA A 116 -22.69 -2.45 11.80
C ALA A 116 -23.88 -1.53 11.50
N GLN A 117 -23.60 -0.31 11.03
CA GLN A 117 -24.61 0.66 10.62
C GLN A 117 -25.43 0.17 9.42
N MET A 118 -24.79 -0.38 8.40
CA MET A 118 -25.46 -0.95 7.23
C MET A 118 -26.38 -2.12 7.58
N ILE A 119 -25.99 -2.98 8.54
CA ILE A 119 -26.84 -4.06 9.03
C ILE A 119 -28.14 -3.51 9.66
N LEU A 120 -28.08 -2.38 10.38
CA LEU A 120 -29.27 -1.73 10.93
C LEU A 120 -30.19 -1.21 9.82
N VAL A 121 -29.63 -0.50 8.83
CA VAL A 121 -30.38 0.00 7.67
C VAL A 121 -31.06 -1.15 6.94
N LEU A 122 -30.35 -2.25 6.66
CA LEU A 122 -30.92 -3.41 5.97
C LEU A 122 -32.03 -4.10 6.78
N LYS A 123 -31.92 -4.12 8.12
CA LYS A 123 -33.01 -4.65 8.98
C LYS A 123 -34.27 -3.79 8.89
N ASN A 124 -34.13 -2.47 8.86
CA ASN A 124 -35.26 -1.55 8.72
C ASN A 124 -35.82 -1.58 7.29
N TYR A 125 -34.97 -1.68 6.28
CA TYR A 125 -35.39 -1.81 4.88
C TYR A 125 -36.30 -3.02 4.65
N LYS A 126 -36.06 -4.14 5.34
CA LYS A 126 -36.97 -5.30 5.25
C LYS A 126 -38.41 -4.96 5.66
N LYS A 127 -38.60 -3.99 6.56
CA LYS A 127 -39.90 -3.53 7.05
C LYS A 127 -40.48 -2.43 6.15
N THR A 128 -39.68 -1.41 5.82
CA THR A 128 -40.14 -0.20 5.12
C THR A 128 -40.22 -0.37 3.61
N LYS A 129 -39.41 -1.27 3.04
CA LYS A 129 -39.18 -1.43 1.58
C LYS A 129 -38.71 -0.16 0.88
N ASN A 130 -38.30 0.85 1.63
CA ASN A 130 -37.73 2.11 1.16
C ASN A 130 -36.42 2.37 1.91
N LEU A 131 -35.33 2.58 1.15
CA LEU A 131 -33.97 2.70 1.68
C LEU A 131 -33.76 4.01 2.47
N GLU A 132 -34.36 5.10 2.00
CA GLU A 132 -34.29 6.41 2.66
C GLU A 132 -35.00 6.38 4.01
N THR A 133 -36.22 5.84 4.05
CA THR A 133 -36.97 5.64 5.30
C THR A 133 -36.22 4.70 6.25
N ALA A 134 -35.62 3.62 5.73
CA ALA A 134 -34.84 2.68 6.53
C ALA A 134 -33.57 3.30 7.14
N ALA A 135 -32.93 4.22 6.41
CA ALA A 135 -31.76 4.96 6.88
C ALA A 135 -32.14 5.95 7.99
N ILE A 136 -33.21 6.71 7.79
CA ILE A 136 -33.77 7.63 8.79
C ILE A 136 -34.16 6.88 10.07
N ASP A 137 -34.87 5.76 9.94
CA ASP A 137 -35.27 4.88 11.06
C ASP A 137 -34.06 4.26 11.79
N SER A 138 -32.90 4.24 11.13
CA SER A 138 -31.63 3.77 11.71
C SER A 138 -30.77 4.91 12.27
N HIS A 139 -31.28 6.15 12.27
CA HIS A 139 -30.54 7.38 12.61
C HIS A 139 -29.27 7.58 11.78
N ILE A 140 -29.29 7.17 10.51
CA ILE A 140 -28.18 7.30 9.57
C ILE A 140 -28.61 8.24 8.46
N ASN A 141 -27.73 9.18 8.09
CA ASN A 141 -27.97 10.05 6.93
C ASN A 141 -28.10 9.18 5.65
N PRO A 142 -29.22 9.26 4.91
CA PRO A 142 -29.41 8.54 3.65
C PRO A 142 -28.25 8.73 2.65
N ASP A 143 -27.65 9.93 2.60
CA ASP A 143 -26.51 10.20 1.71
C ASP A 143 -25.30 9.34 2.02
N HIS A 144 -25.03 9.07 3.31
CA HIS A 144 -23.95 8.16 3.71
C HIS A 144 -24.24 6.72 3.28
N VAL A 145 -25.51 6.29 3.30
CA VAL A 145 -25.90 4.95 2.83
C VAL A 145 -25.63 4.82 1.34
N TRP A 146 -25.98 5.84 0.55
CA TRP A 146 -25.68 5.88 -0.88
C TRP A 146 -24.17 5.89 -1.15
N GLN A 147 -23.40 6.71 -0.43
CA GLN A 147 -21.94 6.71 -0.53
C GLN A 147 -21.32 5.37 -0.15
N TRP A 148 -21.83 4.67 0.87
CA TRP A 148 -21.34 3.34 1.23
C TRP A 148 -21.71 2.27 0.20
N LEU A 149 -22.87 2.38 -0.46
CA LEU A 149 -23.24 1.50 -1.56
C LEU A 149 -22.34 1.75 -2.77
N GLU A 150 -22.01 3.01 -3.06
CA GLU A 150 -21.09 3.41 -4.13
C GLU A 150 -19.64 3.02 -3.84
N TRP A 151 -19.16 3.22 -2.61
CA TRP A 151 -17.84 2.75 -2.16
C TRP A 151 -17.78 1.24 -2.07
N GLY A 152 -18.85 0.60 -1.61
CA GLY A 152 -19.00 -0.85 -1.68
C GLY A 152 -18.86 -1.33 -3.12
N ARG A 153 -19.49 -0.65 -4.09
CA ARG A 153 -19.34 -0.96 -5.52
C ARG A 153 -17.89 -0.77 -6.02
N ASN A 154 -17.17 0.24 -5.54
CA ASN A 154 -15.80 0.54 -5.97
C ASN A 154 -14.71 -0.29 -5.26
N ASP A 155 -14.84 -0.61 -3.97
CA ASP A 155 -13.96 -1.52 -3.23
C ASP A 155 -14.25 -2.99 -3.60
N PHE A 156 -15.50 -3.33 -3.98
CA PHE A 156 -15.84 -4.63 -4.58
C PHE A 156 -15.53 -4.72 -6.09
N ASN A 157 -14.91 -3.72 -6.72
CA ASN A 157 -14.39 -3.91 -8.09
C ASN A 157 -13.21 -4.90 -8.17
N GLU A 158 -12.65 -5.33 -7.03
CA GLU A 158 -11.80 -6.54 -6.97
C GLU A 158 -12.61 -7.84 -6.78
N THR A 159 -13.92 -7.74 -6.50
CA THR A 159 -14.77 -8.88 -6.15
C THR A 159 -16.12 -8.82 -6.89
N TYR A 160 -16.09 -9.20 -8.17
CA TYR A 160 -17.23 -9.49 -9.04
C TYR A 160 -18.12 -10.67 -8.55
N ALA A 161 -18.39 -10.77 -7.24
CA ALA A 161 -19.17 -11.86 -6.62
C ALA A 161 -20.67 -11.83 -6.97
N TYR A 162 -21.20 -10.67 -7.38
CA TYR A 162 -22.63 -10.50 -7.70
C TYR A 162 -22.95 -10.50 -9.19
N PHE A 163 -21.94 -10.54 -10.07
CA PHE A 163 -22.16 -10.55 -11.53
C PHE A 163 -23.08 -11.69 -11.96
N TYR A 164 -22.89 -12.88 -11.38
CA TYR A 164 -23.68 -14.06 -11.71
C TYR A 164 -25.18 -13.83 -11.46
N ASP A 165 -25.55 -13.30 -10.30
CA ASP A 165 -26.95 -13.10 -9.94
C ASP A 165 -27.62 -12.00 -10.77
N GLU A 166 -26.89 -10.91 -11.09
CA GLU A 166 -27.45 -9.80 -11.86
C GLU A 166 -27.64 -10.14 -13.35
N VAL A 167 -26.69 -10.86 -13.97
CA VAL A 167 -26.85 -11.31 -15.36
C VAL A 167 -27.91 -12.41 -15.46
N GLN A 168 -28.09 -13.26 -14.44
CA GLN A 168 -29.18 -14.25 -14.42
C GLN A 168 -30.57 -13.60 -14.35
N LYS A 169 -30.75 -12.51 -13.60
CA LYS A 169 -32.01 -11.74 -13.61
C LYS A 169 -32.33 -11.21 -15.01
N MET A 170 -31.34 -10.64 -15.68
CA MET A 170 -31.52 -10.09 -17.03
C MET A 170 -31.76 -11.20 -18.07
N LYS A 171 -31.09 -12.35 -17.94
CA LYS A 171 -31.36 -13.56 -18.73
C LYS A 171 -32.81 -14.02 -18.59
N ALA A 172 -33.35 -14.04 -17.37
CA ALA A 172 -34.75 -14.42 -17.12
C ALA A 172 -35.73 -13.48 -17.83
N TYR A 173 -35.43 -12.18 -17.86
CA TYR A 173 -36.20 -11.18 -18.61
C TYR A 173 -36.14 -11.41 -20.12
N PHE A 174 -34.94 -11.55 -20.71
CA PHE A 174 -34.79 -11.81 -22.15
C PHE A 174 -35.43 -13.12 -22.60
N LYS A 175 -35.44 -14.13 -21.73
CA LYS A 175 -36.19 -15.37 -21.94
C LYS A 175 -37.69 -15.12 -21.95
N ALA A 176 -38.19 -14.29 -21.04
CA ALA A 176 -39.62 -13.92 -20.97
C ALA A 176 -40.08 -13.11 -22.21
N VAL A 177 -39.24 -12.21 -22.73
CA VAL A 177 -39.53 -11.42 -23.95
C VAL A 177 -39.11 -12.12 -25.26
N LYS A 178 -38.69 -13.40 -25.19
CA LYS A 178 -38.37 -14.28 -26.33
C LYS A 178 -37.22 -13.82 -27.25
N ILE A 179 -36.26 -13.03 -26.76
CA ILE A 179 -35.09 -12.62 -27.55
C ILE A 179 -34.00 -13.72 -27.48
N LYS A 180 -34.12 -14.72 -28.37
CA LYS A 180 -33.30 -15.95 -28.33
C LYS A 180 -31.79 -15.76 -28.46
N LYS A 181 -31.36 -14.76 -29.24
CA LYS A 181 -29.95 -14.49 -29.50
C LYS A 181 -29.24 -13.97 -28.24
N LEU A 182 -29.88 -13.05 -27.52
CA LEU A 182 -29.28 -12.37 -26.36
C LEU A 182 -29.11 -13.30 -25.14
N TYR A 183 -30.12 -14.08 -24.75
CA TYR A 183 -29.96 -14.94 -23.58
C TYR A 183 -28.95 -16.09 -23.82
N LYS A 184 -28.75 -16.52 -25.08
CA LYS A 184 -27.72 -17.51 -25.42
C LYS A 184 -26.31 -16.92 -25.27
N GLN A 185 -26.11 -15.68 -25.72
CA GLN A 185 -24.83 -14.97 -25.54
C GLN A 185 -24.54 -14.71 -24.05
N MET A 186 -25.57 -14.44 -23.25
CA MET A 186 -25.42 -14.31 -21.79
C MET A 186 -25.02 -15.64 -21.14
N ASP A 187 -25.53 -16.78 -21.62
CA ASP A 187 -25.10 -18.09 -21.13
C ASP A 187 -23.63 -18.37 -21.40
N GLU A 188 -23.15 -18.00 -22.58
CA GLU A 188 -21.75 -18.13 -22.98
C GLU A 188 -20.83 -17.25 -22.09
N VAL A 189 -21.23 -16.00 -21.82
CA VAL A 189 -20.51 -15.09 -20.91
C VAL A 189 -20.51 -15.59 -19.46
N ILE A 190 -21.63 -16.10 -18.97
CA ILE A 190 -21.75 -16.64 -17.61
C ILE A 190 -20.82 -17.84 -17.42
N GLU A 191 -20.81 -18.78 -18.37
CA GLU A 191 -19.94 -19.95 -18.30
C GLU A 191 -18.45 -19.59 -18.46
N ALA A 192 -18.13 -18.59 -19.29
CA ALA A 192 -16.77 -18.08 -19.39
C ALA A 192 -16.31 -17.38 -18.10
N TYR A 193 -17.21 -16.65 -17.43
CA TYR A 193 -16.92 -15.99 -16.16
C TYR A 193 -16.67 -17.00 -15.04
N LYS A 194 -17.44 -18.09 -14.95
CA LYS A 194 -17.18 -19.18 -13.97
C LYS A 194 -15.78 -19.76 -14.09
N LYS A 195 -15.22 -19.82 -15.31
CA LYS A 195 -13.89 -20.38 -15.57
C LYS A 195 -12.76 -19.40 -15.28
N THR A 196 -13.00 -18.11 -15.46
CA THR A 196 -11.94 -17.08 -15.47
C THR A 196 -11.94 -16.18 -14.24
N GLY A 197 -13.08 -16.01 -13.59
CA GLY A 197 -13.27 -15.03 -12.51
C GLY A 197 -13.12 -13.57 -12.96
N SER A 198 -13.10 -13.28 -14.27
CA SER A 198 -12.86 -11.96 -14.84
C SER A 198 -13.87 -11.65 -15.96
N LEU A 199 -14.53 -10.49 -15.89
CA LEU A 199 -15.51 -10.07 -16.91
C LEU A 199 -14.90 -9.76 -18.26
N GLU A 200 -13.72 -9.15 -18.25
CA GLU A 200 -12.99 -8.82 -19.46
C GLU A 200 -12.66 -10.10 -20.24
N ARG A 201 -12.05 -11.07 -19.56
CA ARG A 201 -11.74 -12.39 -20.15
C ARG A 201 -12.99 -13.18 -20.52
N ALA A 202 -14.06 -13.09 -19.72
CA ALA A 202 -15.33 -13.73 -20.05
C ALA A 202 -15.97 -13.15 -21.32
N SER A 203 -15.88 -11.84 -21.51
CA SER A 203 -16.39 -11.15 -22.70
C SER A 203 -15.63 -11.56 -23.96
N GLU A 204 -14.31 -11.66 -23.89
CA GLU A 204 -13.45 -12.14 -24.96
C GLU A 204 -13.75 -13.61 -25.32
N MET A 205 -13.85 -14.48 -24.32
CA MET A 205 -14.14 -15.91 -24.51
C MET A 205 -15.53 -16.17 -25.11
N ALA A 206 -16.51 -15.35 -24.76
CA ALA A 206 -17.87 -15.44 -25.30
C ALA A 206 -18.05 -14.66 -26.61
N ASN A 207 -17.00 -13.97 -27.09
CA ASN A 207 -17.04 -13.09 -28.26
C ASN A 207 -18.17 -12.04 -28.18
N VAL A 208 -18.30 -11.42 -26.99
CA VAL A 208 -19.24 -10.33 -26.71
C VAL A 208 -18.43 -9.10 -26.33
N ARG A 209 -18.79 -7.92 -26.83
CA ARG A 209 -18.10 -6.68 -26.45
C ARG A 209 -18.18 -6.47 -24.94
N TYR A 210 -17.06 -6.11 -24.33
CA TYR A 210 -16.97 -5.86 -22.89
C TYR A 210 -18.01 -4.83 -22.40
N ASP A 211 -18.20 -3.73 -23.16
CA ASP A 211 -19.21 -2.71 -22.85
C ASP A 211 -20.63 -3.28 -22.81
N THR A 212 -20.94 -4.27 -23.64
CA THR A 212 -22.23 -4.95 -23.65
C THR A 212 -22.41 -5.83 -22.41
N VAL A 213 -21.34 -6.51 -21.96
CA VAL A 213 -21.34 -7.29 -20.71
C VAL A 213 -21.47 -6.39 -19.49
N MET A 214 -20.75 -5.27 -19.47
CA MET A 214 -20.85 -4.25 -18.42
C MET A 214 -22.25 -3.65 -18.37
N TYR A 215 -22.83 -3.34 -19.54
CA TYR A 215 -24.19 -2.85 -19.62
C TYR A 215 -25.21 -3.86 -19.05
N TRP A 216 -25.05 -5.16 -19.33
CA TRP A 216 -25.91 -6.18 -18.72
C TRP A 216 -25.79 -6.25 -17.20
N TYR A 217 -24.57 -6.14 -16.69
CA TYR A 217 -24.29 -6.11 -15.26
C TYR A 217 -24.93 -4.89 -14.58
N GLU A 218 -24.71 -3.70 -15.14
CA GLU A 218 -25.27 -2.46 -14.61
C GLU A 218 -26.79 -2.47 -14.63
N TRP A 219 -27.39 -2.96 -15.71
CA TRP A 219 -28.84 -3.01 -15.85
C TRP A 219 -29.48 -4.02 -14.89
N GLY A 220 -28.90 -5.22 -14.75
CA GLY A 220 -29.31 -6.19 -13.74
C GLY A 220 -29.26 -5.60 -12.32
N SER A 221 -28.17 -4.90 -11.99
CA SER A 221 -27.93 -4.30 -10.67
C SER A 221 -28.90 -3.18 -10.28
N ARG A 222 -29.46 -2.45 -11.26
CA ARG A 222 -30.40 -1.35 -11.04
C ARG A 222 -31.86 -1.81 -10.85
N GLY A 223 -32.17 -3.07 -11.19
CA GLY A 223 -33.51 -3.62 -11.11
C GLY A 223 -34.46 -3.13 -12.21
N PHE A 224 -35.56 -3.88 -12.41
CA PHE A 224 -36.57 -3.59 -13.44
C PHE A 224 -37.50 -2.44 -13.02
N GLY A 225 -37.00 -1.20 -13.06
CA GLY A 225 -37.79 0.02 -12.86
C GLY A 225 -38.33 0.63 -14.17
N GLU A 226 -39.35 1.49 -14.05
CA GLU A 226 -40.08 2.15 -15.15
C GLU A 226 -39.25 3.17 -15.96
N GLU A 227 -38.05 3.55 -15.51
CA GLU A 227 -37.17 4.52 -16.19
C GLU A 227 -36.23 3.92 -17.27
N ASN A 228 -36.56 2.74 -17.80
CA ASN A 228 -35.73 2.03 -18.78
C ASN A 228 -36.10 2.29 -20.25
N SER A 229 -36.72 3.43 -20.58
CA SER A 229 -37.08 3.78 -21.96
C SER A 229 -35.88 3.86 -22.90
N TYR A 230 -34.70 4.24 -22.39
CA TYR A 230 -33.44 4.30 -23.14
C TYR A 230 -32.96 2.93 -23.68
N PHE A 231 -33.45 1.84 -23.08
CA PHE A 231 -33.09 0.46 -23.46
C PHE A 231 -33.76 0.01 -24.77
N PHE A 232 -35.00 0.45 -25.02
CA PHE A 232 -35.73 0.04 -26.22
C PHE A 232 -35.26 0.80 -27.47
N GLU A 233 -34.78 2.03 -27.33
CA GLU A 233 -34.24 2.80 -28.45
C GLU A 233 -32.94 2.21 -29.03
N LYS A 234 -32.13 1.51 -28.22
CA LYS A 234 -30.85 0.94 -28.65
C LYS A 234 -30.89 -0.54 -29.05
N ILE A 235 -31.97 -1.26 -28.77
CA ILE A 235 -32.12 -2.65 -29.22
C ILE A 235 -32.39 -2.74 -30.73
N ASP A 236 -33.04 -1.73 -31.32
CA ASP A 236 -33.27 -1.68 -32.77
C ASP A 236 -31.97 -1.44 -33.57
N GLU A 237 -30.85 -1.13 -32.90
CA GLU A 237 -29.52 -0.91 -33.50
C GLU A 237 -28.58 -2.15 -33.41
N LEU A 238 -29.00 -3.28 -32.83
CA LEU A 238 -28.20 -4.51 -32.60
C LEU A 238 -28.71 -5.77 -33.34
#